data_AF-A0A2E5FF66-F1
#
_entry.id   AF-A0A2E5FF66-F1
#
_cell.length_a   1.000
_cell.length_b   1.000
_cell.length_c   1.000
_cell.angle_alpha   90.00
_cell.angle_beta   90.00
_cell.angle_gamma   90.00
#
_symmetry.space_group_name_H-M   'P 1'
#
loop_
_entity.id
_entity.type
_entity.pdbx_description
1 polymer ?
#
loop_
_entity_poly.entity_id
_entity_poly.type
_entity_poly.pdbx_seq_one_letter_code
_entity_poly.pdbx_strand_id
1 'polypeptide(L)'
;MMTEDRTNKVHLNVIRLGKLVVFALKKALKGSTFNIDAFLAKCRARETEINLLEMEIEQDLQTLMRPELEDKDCRHFTALLKINNDLERIGDYAMAIAKYLVDVDMSETVKIESKFKKLSKASIEMLERSVKAIELEDINLAKQVIRDDDYVDKLNKAIIKILLSSKNPDMASVVSLVNLCRRLERTADHATNIAEDLVFWIEGDVLRHPTKKRSFMFNEIEIYPNSREIKISEKVHLSKSEWEIFIHLIERSPDGVSREDLMKNALGYDSSVETRTIDQHVVRLRKKLGHKKTLLKSIAGFGYKVVNSKN
;
A
#
# COMPACT_ATOMS: atom_id res chain seq x y z
N MET A 1 -1.92 -21.08 -13.40
CA MET A 1 -1.31 -20.46 -14.60
C MET A 1 -2.19 -19.36 -15.20
N MET A 2 -3.45 -19.62 -15.59
CA MET A 2 -4.35 -18.60 -16.21
C MET A 2 -4.82 -17.48 -15.25
N THR A 3 -4.88 -17.72 -13.94
CA THR A 3 -5.35 -16.74 -12.93
C THR A 3 -4.27 -15.75 -12.49
N GLU A 4 -3.03 -16.21 -12.39
CA GLU A 4 -1.87 -15.42 -11.98
C GLU A 4 -1.48 -14.39 -13.06
N ASP A 5 -1.56 -14.79 -14.33
CA ASP A 5 -1.33 -13.91 -15.49
C ASP A 5 -2.38 -12.78 -15.59
N ARG A 6 -3.66 -13.11 -15.33
CA ARG A 6 -4.74 -12.11 -15.30
C ARG A 6 -4.62 -11.14 -14.13
N THR A 7 -4.22 -11.64 -12.96
CA THR A 7 -3.98 -10.80 -11.78
C THR A 7 -2.87 -9.78 -12.05
N ASN A 8 -1.76 -10.24 -12.62
CA ASN A 8 -0.66 -9.36 -13.03
C ASN A 8 -1.09 -8.35 -14.09
N LYS A 9 -1.90 -8.76 -15.08
CA LYS A 9 -2.45 -7.84 -16.09
C LYS A 9 -3.23 -6.69 -15.44
N VAL A 10 -4.15 -7.00 -14.52
CA VAL A 10 -4.97 -5.97 -13.85
C VAL A 10 -4.11 -5.02 -13.05
N HIS A 11 -3.17 -5.53 -12.27
CA HIS A 11 -2.25 -4.70 -11.48
C HIS A 11 -1.43 -3.75 -12.37
N LEU A 12 -0.89 -4.26 -13.49
CA LEU A 12 -0.16 -3.43 -14.47
C LEU A 12 -1.06 -2.38 -15.13
N ASN A 13 -2.33 -2.71 -15.41
CA ASN A 13 -3.30 -1.76 -15.96
C ASN A 13 -3.64 -0.65 -14.96
N VAL A 14 -3.77 -0.95 -13.66
CA VAL A 14 -3.96 0.09 -12.61
C VAL A 14 -2.75 1.03 -12.56
N ILE A 15 -1.52 0.51 -12.63
CA ILE A 15 -0.31 1.35 -12.71
C ILE A 15 -0.32 2.21 -13.99
N ARG A 16 -0.74 1.62 -15.13
CA ARG A 16 -0.86 2.33 -16.40
C ARG A 16 -1.87 3.47 -16.31
N LEU A 17 -3.03 3.23 -15.71
CA LEU A 17 -4.06 4.24 -15.44
C LEU A 17 -3.50 5.36 -14.56
N GLY A 18 -2.80 5.01 -13.47
CA GLY A 18 -2.16 5.99 -12.59
C GLY A 18 -1.18 6.91 -13.33
N LYS A 19 -0.30 6.33 -14.16
CA LYS A 19 0.66 7.11 -14.99
C LYS A 19 -0.06 8.00 -16.00
N LEU A 20 -1.17 7.53 -16.58
CA LEU A 20 -1.99 8.28 -17.51
C LEU A 20 -2.65 9.50 -16.85
N VAL A 21 -3.22 9.31 -15.66
CA VAL A 21 -3.85 10.36 -14.85
C VAL A 21 -2.82 11.41 -14.41
N VAL A 22 -1.64 10.98 -13.94
CA VAL A 22 -0.51 11.90 -13.63
C VAL A 22 -0.17 12.76 -14.84
N PHE A 23 -0.05 12.14 -16.02
CA PHE A 23 0.26 12.85 -17.25
C PHE A 23 -0.85 13.85 -17.62
N ALA A 24 -2.11 13.44 -17.53
CA ALA A 24 -3.27 14.28 -17.81
C ALA A 24 -3.28 15.52 -16.91
N LEU A 25 -3.10 15.32 -15.60
CA LEU A 25 -3.07 16.40 -14.61
C LEU A 25 -1.91 17.39 -14.86
N LYS A 26 -0.69 16.89 -15.10
CA LYS A 26 0.47 17.72 -15.45
C LYS A 26 0.24 18.54 -16.73
N LYS A 27 -0.39 17.94 -17.74
CA LYS A 27 -0.72 18.63 -18.99
C LYS A 27 -1.79 19.69 -18.80
N ALA A 28 -2.84 19.38 -18.04
CA ALA A 28 -3.90 20.33 -17.71
C ALA A 28 -3.33 21.57 -17.01
N LEU A 29 -2.48 21.37 -15.98
CA LEU A 29 -1.86 22.44 -15.21
C LEU A 29 -0.85 23.28 -15.99
N LYS A 30 -0.24 22.72 -17.05
CA LYS A 30 0.64 23.48 -17.93
C LYS A 30 -0.13 24.49 -18.79
N GLY A 31 -1.40 24.21 -19.10
CA GLY A 31 -2.25 25.06 -19.92
C GLY A 31 -1.77 25.26 -21.37
N SER A 32 -2.50 26.11 -22.11
CA SER A 32 -2.10 26.60 -23.44
C SER A 32 -2.69 28.00 -23.70
N THR A 33 -1.88 28.91 -24.23
CA THR A 33 -2.27 30.30 -24.53
C THR A 33 -2.50 30.57 -26.02
N PHE A 34 -2.12 29.64 -26.91
CA PHE A 34 -2.12 29.87 -28.37
C PHE A 34 -3.29 29.19 -29.10
N ASN A 35 -3.79 28.07 -28.60
CA ASN A 35 -4.94 27.36 -29.19
C ASN A 35 -5.70 26.58 -28.11
N ILE A 36 -6.60 27.30 -27.43
CA ILE A 36 -7.40 26.79 -26.31
C ILE A 36 -8.29 25.62 -26.75
N ASP A 37 -8.96 25.72 -27.90
CA ASP A 37 -9.86 24.66 -28.37
C ASP A 37 -9.12 23.35 -28.65
N ALA A 38 -7.98 23.41 -29.33
CA ALA A 38 -7.16 22.23 -29.58
C ALA A 38 -6.56 21.65 -28.29
N PHE A 39 -6.25 22.51 -27.30
CA PHE A 39 -5.79 22.06 -25.98
C PHE A 39 -6.91 21.33 -25.23
N LEU A 40 -8.10 21.92 -25.14
CA LEU A 40 -9.26 21.31 -24.47
C LEU A 40 -9.69 20.01 -25.17
N ALA A 41 -9.64 19.95 -26.49
CA ALA A 41 -9.91 18.72 -27.24
C ALA A 41 -8.95 17.58 -26.85
N LYS A 42 -7.65 17.88 -26.67
CA LYS A 42 -6.67 16.89 -26.20
C LYS A 42 -6.92 16.43 -24.77
N CYS A 43 -7.34 17.34 -23.89
CA CYS A 43 -7.71 16.99 -22.52
C CYS A 43 -8.95 16.08 -22.49
N ARG A 44 -9.99 16.38 -23.28
CA ARG A 44 -11.18 15.51 -23.42
C ARG A 44 -10.84 14.12 -23.94
N ALA A 45 -9.99 14.05 -24.97
CA ALA A 45 -9.55 12.76 -25.50
C ALA A 45 -8.82 11.92 -24.44
N ARG A 46 -8.05 12.56 -23.55
CA ARG A 46 -7.35 11.88 -22.46
C ARG A 46 -8.30 11.40 -21.36
N GLU A 47 -9.30 12.22 -21.00
CA GLU A 47 -10.38 11.84 -20.09
C GLU A 47 -11.13 10.60 -20.62
N THR A 48 -11.46 10.57 -21.92
CA THR A 48 -12.07 9.38 -22.55
C THR A 48 -11.18 8.14 -22.46
N GLU A 49 -9.87 8.28 -22.68
CA GLU A 49 -8.92 7.17 -22.56
C GLU A 49 -8.83 6.63 -21.12
N ILE A 50 -8.84 7.53 -20.13
CA ILE A 50 -8.86 7.20 -18.70
C ILE A 50 -10.11 6.38 -18.38
N ASN A 51 -11.29 6.84 -18.80
CA ASN A 51 -12.56 6.18 -18.50
C ASN A 51 -12.67 4.80 -19.17
N LEU A 52 -12.17 4.66 -20.41
CA LEU A 52 -12.14 3.37 -21.09
C LEU A 52 -11.23 2.35 -20.37
N LEU A 53 -10.07 2.80 -19.88
CA LEU A 53 -9.16 1.92 -19.14
C LEU A 53 -9.69 1.57 -17.74
N GLU A 54 -10.33 2.53 -17.07
CA GLU A 54 -11.03 2.30 -15.80
C GLU A 54 -12.07 1.19 -15.94
N MET A 55 -12.94 1.26 -16.96
CA MET A 55 -13.95 0.23 -17.22
C MET A 55 -13.34 -1.13 -17.56
N GLU A 56 -12.23 -1.16 -18.32
CA GLU A 56 -11.51 -2.42 -18.62
C GLU A 56 -11.00 -3.07 -17.31
N ILE A 57 -10.41 -2.28 -16.42
CA ILE A 57 -9.90 -2.74 -15.12
C ILE A 57 -11.05 -3.25 -14.25
N GLU A 58 -12.16 -2.52 -14.18
CA GLU A 58 -13.33 -2.93 -13.40
C GLU A 58 -13.87 -4.27 -13.90
N GLN A 59 -14.03 -4.45 -15.20
CA GLN A 59 -14.52 -5.70 -15.80
C GLN A 59 -13.57 -6.88 -15.53
N ASP A 60 -12.26 -6.66 -15.64
CA ASP A 60 -11.27 -7.69 -15.34
C ASP A 60 -11.31 -8.06 -13.84
N LEU A 61 -11.45 -7.08 -12.94
CA LEU A 61 -11.59 -7.30 -11.49
C LEU A 61 -12.86 -8.08 -11.14
N GLN A 62 -14.01 -7.74 -11.73
CA GLN A 62 -15.26 -8.47 -11.54
C GLN A 62 -15.16 -9.93 -11.98
N THR A 63 -14.39 -10.21 -13.04
CA THR A 63 -14.15 -11.57 -13.52
C THR A 63 -13.25 -12.39 -12.59
N LEU A 64 -12.36 -11.70 -11.87
CA LEU A 64 -11.44 -12.27 -10.89
C LEU A 64 -12.10 -12.52 -9.53
N MET A 65 -12.98 -11.63 -9.07
CA MET A 65 -13.70 -11.76 -7.80
C MET A 65 -14.70 -12.93 -7.85
N ARG A 66 -14.30 -14.08 -7.27
CA ARG A 66 -15.11 -15.30 -7.19
C ARG A 66 -15.33 -15.72 -5.73
N PRO A 67 -16.44 -16.41 -5.41
CA PRO A 67 -16.75 -16.84 -4.04
C PRO A 67 -15.68 -17.71 -3.38
N GLU A 68 -14.88 -18.43 -4.17
CA GLU A 68 -13.86 -19.36 -3.70
C GLU A 68 -12.49 -18.71 -3.43
N LEU A 69 -12.37 -17.38 -3.58
CA LEU A 69 -11.11 -16.68 -3.35
C LEU A 69 -10.67 -16.73 -1.89
N GLU A 70 -9.34 -16.80 -1.69
CA GLU A 70 -8.77 -16.57 -0.38
C GLU A 70 -8.99 -15.11 0.05
N ASP A 71 -9.16 -14.87 1.35
CA ASP A 71 -9.43 -13.53 1.87
C ASP A 71 -8.33 -12.49 1.53
N LYS A 72 -7.10 -12.93 1.24
CA LYS A 72 -6.00 -12.05 0.79
C LYS A 72 -6.27 -11.51 -0.62
N ASP A 73 -6.80 -12.35 -1.51
CA ASP A 73 -7.11 -12.01 -2.89
C ASP A 73 -8.35 -11.12 -2.93
N CYS A 74 -9.35 -11.40 -2.07
CA CYS A 74 -10.49 -10.51 -1.87
C CYS A 74 -10.06 -9.10 -1.45
N ARG A 75 -9.14 -8.96 -0.49
CA ARG A 75 -8.63 -7.63 -0.07
C ARG A 75 -7.86 -6.93 -1.18
N HIS A 76 -6.97 -7.66 -1.86
CA HIS A 76 -6.20 -7.13 -2.98
C HIS A 76 -7.11 -6.58 -4.08
N PHE A 77 -8.05 -7.38 -4.58
CA PHE A 77 -8.96 -6.96 -5.65
C PHE A 77 -9.92 -5.86 -5.20
N THR A 78 -10.37 -5.87 -3.94
CA THR A 78 -11.16 -4.78 -3.37
C THR A 78 -10.39 -3.47 -3.35
N ALA A 79 -9.13 -3.50 -2.91
CA ALA A 79 -8.28 -2.31 -2.90
C ALA A 79 -8.01 -1.79 -4.32
N LEU A 80 -7.70 -2.67 -5.28
CA LEU A 80 -7.52 -2.27 -6.67
C LEU A 80 -8.79 -1.65 -7.28
N LEU A 81 -9.98 -2.17 -6.95
CA LEU A 81 -11.25 -1.59 -7.42
C LEU A 81 -11.46 -0.16 -6.89
N LYS A 82 -11.19 0.06 -5.60
CA LYS A 82 -11.30 1.40 -5.00
C LYS A 82 -10.27 2.37 -5.59
N ILE A 83 -9.02 1.93 -5.70
CA ILE A 83 -7.93 2.70 -6.32
C ILE A 83 -8.26 3.05 -7.77
N ASN A 84 -8.87 2.14 -8.54
CA ASN A 84 -9.32 2.38 -9.91
C ASN A 84 -10.30 3.57 -9.98
N ASN A 85 -11.28 3.58 -9.07
CA ASN A 85 -12.26 4.66 -8.97
C ASN A 85 -11.59 6.00 -8.61
N ASP A 86 -10.73 6.01 -7.58
CA ASP A 86 -10.04 7.22 -7.16
C ASP A 86 -9.16 7.81 -8.29
N LEU A 87 -8.51 6.95 -9.09
CA LEU A 87 -7.74 7.40 -10.25
C LEU A 87 -8.60 8.05 -11.34
N GLU A 88 -9.78 7.51 -11.63
CA GLU A 88 -10.73 8.12 -12.58
C GLU A 88 -11.24 9.47 -12.09
N ARG A 89 -11.58 9.59 -10.80
CA ARG A 89 -11.98 10.87 -10.20
C ARG A 89 -10.93 11.95 -10.38
N ILE A 90 -9.66 11.60 -10.22
CA ILE A 90 -8.56 12.53 -10.46
C ILE A 90 -8.42 12.85 -11.96
N GLY A 91 -8.66 11.89 -12.84
CA GLY A 91 -8.76 12.09 -14.29
C GLY A 91 -9.79 13.14 -14.68
N ASP A 92 -11.01 13.05 -14.14
CA ASP A 92 -12.08 14.06 -14.30
C ASP A 92 -11.62 15.45 -13.85
N TYR A 93 -10.91 15.52 -12.72
CA TYR A 93 -10.39 16.79 -12.22
C TYR A 93 -9.33 17.39 -13.14
N ALA A 94 -8.52 16.59 -13.82
CA ALA A 94 -7.58 17.10 -14.82
C ALA A 94 -8.32 17.83 -15.96
N MET A 95 -9.42 17.28 -16.46
CA MET A 95 -10.26 17.95 -17.46
C MET A 95 -10.90 19.22 -16.90
N ALA A 96 -11.42 19.18 -15.67
CA ALA A 96 -11.99 20.35 -15.01
C ALA A 96 -10.96 21.48 -14.83
N ILE A 97 -9.74 21.14 -14.39
CA ILE A 97 -8.62 22.09 -14.24
C ILE A 97 -8.28 22.75 -15.57
N ALA A 98 -8.21 21.98 -16.66
CA ALA A 98 -7.93 22.50 -17.99
C ALA A 98 -8.98 23.54 -18.42
N LYS A 99 -10.26 23.34 -18.09
CA LYS A 99 -11.33 24.32 -18.36
C LYS A 99 -11.15 25.59 -17.54
N TYR A 100 -11.01 25.47 -16.21
CA TYR A 100 -10.92 26.66 -15.35
C TYR A 100 -9.65 27.48 -15.58
N LEU A 101 -8.53 26.87 -15.96
CA LEU A 101 -7.28 27.61 -16.24
C LEU A 101 -7.38 28.55 -17.44
N VAL A 102 -8.30 28.29 -18.38
CA VAL A 102 -8.54 29.20 -19.52
C VAL A 102 -9.12 30.53 -19.06
N ASP A 103 -9.93 30.50 -18.00
CA ASP A 103 -10.73 31.63 -17.55
C ASP A 103 -10.08 32.40 -16.38
N VAL A 104 -8.86 32.04 -15.97
CA VAL A 104 -8.18 32.67 -14.82
C VAL A 104 -7.06 33.59 -15.27
N ASP A 105 -7.17 34.85 -14.87
CA ASP A 105 -6.04 35.77 -14.87
C ASP A 105 -5.27 35.64 -13.54
N MET A 106 -4.08 35.03 -13.60
CA MET A 106 -3.18 34.90 -12.44
C MET A 106 -2.29 36.14 -12.21
N SER A 107 -2.34 37.15 -13.09
CA SER A 107 -1.42 38.28 -13.10
C SER A 107 -1.66 39.29 -11.96
N GLU A 108 -2.87 39.32 -11.39
CA GLU A 108 -3.25 40.32 -10.39
C GLU A 108 -2.57 40.14 -9.03
N THR A 109 -1.96 38.99 -8.70
CA THR A 109 -1.24 38.84 -7.42
C THR A 109 -0.13 37.77 -7.43
N VAL A 110 1.12 38.22 -7.49
CA VAL A 110 2.35 37.38 -7.39
C VAL A 110 2.31 36.38 -6.20
N LYS A 111 1.69 36.76 -5.08
CA LYS A 111 1.56 35.88 -3.89
C LYS A 111 0.64 34.68 -4.13
N ILE A 112 -0.46 34.88 -4.87
CA ILE A 112 -1.40 33.82 -5.23
C ILE A 112 -0.72 32.85 -6.19
N GLU A 113 -0.11 33.38 -7.25
CA GLU A 113 0.58 32.58 -8.25
C GLU A 113 1.65 31.67 -7.61
N SER A 114 2.46 32.21 -6.71
CA SER A 114 3.49 31.44 -5.99
C SER A 114 2.91 30.31 -5.13
N LYS A 115 1.82 30.57 -4.40
CA LYS A 115 1.17 29.55 -3.56
C LYS A 115 0.43 28.52 -4.40
N PHE A 116 -0.24 28.94 -5.46
CA PHE A 116 -0.90 28.06 -6.40
C PHE A 116 0.09 27.09 -7.03
N LYS A 117 1.24 27.57 -7.52
CA LYS A 117 2.32 26.71 -8.03
C LYS A 117 2.79 25.66 -7.00
N LYS A 118 2.90 26.04 -5.73
CA LYS A 118 3.24 25.11 -4.64
C LYS A 118 2.14 24.08 -4.39
N LEU A 119 0.88 24.51 -4.41
CA LEU A 119 -0.28 23.63 -4.25
C LEU A 119 -0.32 22.61 -5.40
N SER A 120 -0.26 23.08 -6.64
CA SER A 120 -0.24 22.21 -7.83
C SER A 120 0.90 21.21 -7.79
N LYS A 121 2.11 21.65 -7.43
CA LYS A 121 3.28 20.77 -7.32
C LYS A 121 3.06 19.71 -6.25
N ALA A 122 2.61 20.09 -5.05
CA ALA A 122 2.40 19.16 -3.95
C ALA A 122 1.32 18.11 -4.28
N SER A 123 0.18 18.52 -4.84
CA SER A 123 -0.88 17.59 -5.25
C SER A 123 -0.41 16.60 -6.33
N ILE A 124 0.38 17.06 -7.31
CA ILE A 124 0.98 16.17 -8.31
C ILE A 124 1.96 15.20 -7.65
N GLU A 125 2.84 15.67 -6.77
CA GLU A 125 3.85 14.83 -6.11
C GLU A 125 3.19 13.76 -5.21
N MET A 126 2.09 14.09 -4.54
CA MET A 126 1.29 13.12 -3.79
C MET A 126 0.73 12.02 -4.69
N LEU A 127 0.13 12.38 -5.82
CA LEU A 127 -0.38 11.41 -6.80
C LEU A 127 0.74 10.56 -7.42
N GLU A 128 1.86 11.16 -7.80
CA GLU A 128 3.00 10.40 -8.33
C GLU A 128 3.54 9.41 -7.31
N ARG A 129 3.60 9.81 -6.03
CA ARG A 129 4.04 8.95 -4.95
C ARG A 129 3.04 7.85 -4.64
N SER A 130 1.72 8.10 -4.72
CA SER A 130 0.72 7.04 -4.53
C SER A 130 0.80 6.00 -5.64
N VAL A 131 0.93 6.42 -6.91
CA VAL A 131 1.17 5.52 -8.04
C VAL A 131 2.48 4.75 -7.88
N LYS A 132 3.54 5.40 -7.39
CA LYS A 132 4.82 4.74 -7.12
C LYS A 132 4.73 3.74 -5.97
N ALA A 133 3.93 4.03 -4.95
CA ALA A 133 3.66 3.13 -3.85
C ALA A 133 2.96 1.86 -4.34
N ILE A 134 2.01 1.97 -5.27
CA ILE A 134 1.35 0.80 -5.90
C ILE A 134 2.39 -0.01 -6.69
N GLU A 135 3.15 0.64 -7.58
CA GLU A 135 4.15 -0.04 -8.44
C GLU A 135 5.22 -0.80 -7.67
N LEU A 136 5.58 -0.32 -6.48
CA LEU A 136 6.59 -0.94 -5.61
C LEU A 136 6.01 -1.75 -4.45
N GLU A 137 4.69 -1.74 -4.29
CA GLU A 137 3.99 -2.22 -3.09
C GLU A 137 4.63 -1.68 -1.78
N ASP A 138 5.03 -0.40 -1.79
CA ASP A 138 5.77 0.22 -0.69
C ASP A 138 4.86 0.99 0.27
N ILE A 139 4.60 0.36 1.43
CA ILE A 139 3.80 0.94 2.49
C ILE A 139 4.37 2.24 3.07
N ASN A 140 5.69 2.45 3.04
CA ASN A 140 6.28 3.68 3.59
C ASN A 140 6.00 4.86 2.66
N LEU A 141 6.03 4.63 1.34
CA LEU A 141 5.61 5.64 0.37
C LEU A 141 4.13 5.98 0.55
N ALA A 142 3.27 4.97 0.75
CA ALA A 142 1.85 5.20 1.05
C ALA A 142 1.65 6.02 2.32
N LYS A 143 2.31 5.65 3.43
CA LYS A 143 2.26 6.40 4.70
C LYS A 143 2.82 7.82 4.57
N GLN A 144 3.76 8.05 3.66
CA GLN A 144 4.25 9.39 3.36
C GLN A 144 3.19 10.23 2.64
N VAL A 145 2.47 9.66 1.65
CA VAL A 145 1.37 10.37 0.96
C VAL A 145 0.34 10.86 1.98
N ILE A 146 -0.11 9.99 2.89
CA ILE A 146 -1.08 10.34 3.94
C ILE A 146 -0.61 11.53 4.79
N ARG A 147 0.69 11.65 5.07
CA ARG A 147 1.26 12.76 5.86
C ARG A 147 1.39 14.05 5.06
N ASP A 148 1.58 13.96 3.75
CA ASP A 148 1.80 15.11 2.88
C ASP A 148 0.49 15.92 2.66
N ASP A 149 -0.67 15.30 2.90
CA ASP A 149 -2.00 15.91 2.75
C ASP A 149 -2.15 17.21 3.57
N ASP A 150 -1.70 17.19 4.83
CA ASP A 150 -1.65 18.35 5.73
C ASP A 150 -1.01 19.58 5.08
N TYR A 151 0.00 19.39 4.22
CA TYR A 151 0.71 20.48 3.57
C TYR A 151 -0.11 21.09 2.42
N VAL A 152 -0.75 20.25 1.60
CA VAL A 152 -1.70 20.68 0.55
C VAL A 152 -2.84 21.47 1.16
N ASP A 153 -3.37 20.95 2.26
CA ASP A 153 -4.52 21.48 2.96
C ASP A 153 -4.23 22.88 3.55
N LYS A 154 -3.04 23.06 4.15
CA LYS A 154 -2.54 24.37 4.60
C LYS A 154 -2.34 25.36 3.45
N LEU A 155 -1.84 24.92 2.30
CA LEU A 155 -1.66 25.77 1.14
C LEU A 155 -2.99 26.26 0.58
N ASN A 156 -3.98 25.37 0.45
CA ASN A 156 -5.31 25.70 0.00
C ASN A 156 -5.96 26.75 0.91
N LYS A 157 -5.99 26.51 2.23
CA LYS A 157 -6.49 27.48 3.24
C LYS A 157 -5.79 28.84 3.15
N ALA A 158 -4.49 28.85 2.90
CA ALA A 158 -3.72 30.09 2.75
C ALA A 158 -4.08 30.87 1.48
N ILE A 159 -4.36 30.20 0.36
CA ILE A 159 -4.80 30.86 -0.89
C ILE A 159 -6.20 31.46 -0.68
N ILE A 160 -7.14 30.68 -0.13
CA ILE A 160 -8.51 31.16 0.15
C ILE A 160 -8.50 32.40 1.05
N LYS A 161 -7.66 32.41 2.09
CA LYS A 161 -7.52 33.58 2.97
C LYS A 161 -7.05 34.84 2.23
N ILE A 162 -6.14 34.71 1.27
CA ILE A 162 -5.67 35.84 0.46
C ILE A 162 -6.81 36.37 -0.42
N LEU A 163 -7.56 35.47 -1.06
CA LEU A 163 -8.70 35.84 -1.92
C LEU A 163 -9.77 36.61 -1.14
N LEU A 164 -10.14 36.12 0.05
CA LEU A 164 -11.12 36.78 0.92
C LEU A 164 -10.65 38.14 1.47
N SER A 165 -9.34 38.38 1.49
CA SER A 165 -8.77 39.65 1.97
C SER A 165 -8.58 40.68 0.85
N SER A 166 -8.92 40.35 -0.40
CA SER A 166 -8.80 41.27 -1.53
C SER A 166 -9.85 42.38 -1.43
N LYS A 167 -9.43 43.64 -1.65
CA LYS A 167 -10.31 44.81 -1.48
C LYS A 167 -11.28 45.02 -2.65
N ASN A 168 -10.86 44.70 -3.87
CA ASN A 168 -11.65 44.82 -5.10
C ASN A 168 -11.34 43.63 -6.02
N PRO A 169 -11.74 42.40 -5.66
CA PRO A 169 -11.44 41.24 -6.49
C PRO A 169 -12.32 41.21 -7.75
N ASP A 170 -11.75 40.77 -8.87
CA ASP A 170 -12.56 40.22 -9.95
C ASP A 170 -13.22 38.91 -9.49
N MET A 171 -14.54 38.91 -9.35
CA MET A 171 -15.28 37.78 -8.82
C MET A 171 -15.24 36.56 -9.74
N ALA A 172 -15.12 36.75 -11.06
CA ALA A 172 -15.01 35.65 -12.01
C ALA A 172 -13.68 34.90 -11.80
N SER A 173 -12.56 35.62 -11.76
CA SER A 173 -11.24 35.06 -11.47
C SER A 173 -11.17 34.41 -10.08
N VAL A 174 -11.79 35.01 -9.06
CA VAL A 174 -11.86 34.42 -7.71
C VAL A 174 -12.59 33.07 -7.75
N VAL A 175 -13.76 32.99 -8.38
CA VAL A 175 -14.53 31.75 -8.46
C VAL A 175 -13.76 30.66 -9.20
N SER A 176 -13.15 30.99 -10.33
CA SER A 176 -12.36 30.03 -11.12
C SER A 176 -11.13 29.55 -10.34
N LEU A 177 -10.43 30.44 -9.63
CA LEU A 177 -9.28 30.06 -8.81
C LEU A 177 -9.66 29.21 -7.59
N VAL A 178 -10.78 29.51 -6.93
CA VAL A 178 -11.32 28.67 -5.83
C VAL A 178 -11.63 27.28 -6.37
N ASN A 179 -12.23 27.18 -7.56
CA ASN A 179 -12.51 25.89 -8.19
C ASN A 179 -11.22 25.14 -8.54
N LEU A 180 -10.19 25.80 -9.06
CA LEU A 180 -8.88 25.19 -9.30
C LEU A 180 -8.25 24.65 -8.01
N CYS A 181 -8.21 25.45 -6.94
CA CYS A 181 -7.63 25.05 -5.67
C CYS A 181 -8.38 23.85 -5.07
N ARG A 182 -9.72 23.84 -5.15
CA ARG A 182 -10.55 22.72 -4.72
C ARG A 182 -10.31 21.44 -5.52
N ARG A 183 -10.04 21.54 -6.83
CA ARG A 183 -9.69 20.35 -7.63
C ARG A 183 -8.34 19.76 -7.24
N LEU A 184 -7.36 20.62 -6.95
CA LEU A 184 -6.03 20.20 -6.50
C LEU A 184 -6.04 19.60 -5.10
N GLU A 185 -6.85 20.13 -4.19
CA GLU A 185 -7.03 19.55 -2.86
C GLU A 185 -7.75 18.20 -2.96
N ARG A 186 -8.85 18.09 -3.72
CA ARG A 186 -9.46 16.78 -3.98
C ARG A 186 -8.50 15.78 -4.62
N THR A 187 -7.61 16.21 -5.52
CA THR A 187 -6.56 15.32 -6.03
C THR A 187 -5.68 14.76 -4.92
N ALA A 188 -5.33 15.58 -3.92
CA ALA A 188 -4.57 15.13 -2.76
C ALA A 188 -5.39 14.18 -1.87
N ASP A 189 -6.67 14.50 -1.61
CA ASP A 189 -7.58 13.62 -0.86
C ASP A 189 -7.67 12.23 -1.50
N HIS A 190 -7.90 12.16 -2.82
CA HIS A 190 -7.98 10.89 -3.52
C HIS A 190 -6.61 10.17 -3.57
N ALA A 191 -5.49 10.90 -3.62
CA ALA A 191 -4.17 10.29 -3.47
C ALA A 191 -3.97 9.69 -2.06
N THR A 192 -4.52 10.32 -1.02
CA THR A 192 -4.58 9.80 0.35
C THR A 192 -5.45 8.54 0.42
N ASN A 193 -6.65 8.54 -0.16
CA ASN A 193 -7.49 7.33 -0.25
C ASN A 193 -6.76 6.16 -0.91
N ILE A 194 -6.10 6.40 -2.05
CA ILE A 194 -5.29 5.39 -2.75
C ILE A 194 -4.21 4.83 -1.81
N ALA A 195 -3.54 5.69 -1.06
CA ALA A 195 -2.51 5.28 -0.12
C ALA A 195 -3.08 4.49 1.07
N GLU A 196 -4.24 4.88 1.59
CA GLU A 196 -4.94 4.16 2.65
C GLU A 196 -5.41 2.77 2.20
N ASP A 197 -5.94 2.65 0.98
CA ASP A 197 -6.36 1.36 0.41
C ASP A 197 -5.17 0.44 0.14
N LEU A 198 -4.03 1.00 -0.27
CA LEU A 198 -2.79 0.25 -0.37
C LEU A 198 -2.28 -0.21 1.00
N VAL A 199 -2.35 0.63 2.03
CA VAL A 199 -2.03 0.24 3.41
C VAL A 199 -2.96 -0.86 3.89
N PHE A 200 -4.26 -0.75 3.65
CA PHE A 200 -5.25 -1.77 3.99
C PHE A 200 -4.94 -3.12 3.32
N TRP A 201 -4.61 -3.10 2.03
CA TRP A 201 -4.20 -4.29 1.29
C TRP A 201 -2.94 -4.92 1.90
N ILE A 202 -1.87 -4.15 2.07
CA ILE A 202 -0.57 -4.65 2.54
C ILE A 202 -0.61 -5.05 4.02
N GLU A 203 -1.14 -4.23 4.92
CA GLU A 203 -1.23 -4.53 6.35
C GLU A 203 -2.27 -5.61 6.65
N GLY A 204 -3.38 -5.64 5.93
CA GLY A 204 -4.37 -6.71 6.04
C GLY A 204 -3.78 -8.08 5.69
N ASP A 205 -2.81 -8.12 4.76
CA ASP A 205 -2.02 -9.31 4.46
C ASP A 205 -1.05 -9.65 5.63
N VAL A 206 -0.35 -8.64 6.17
CA VAL A 206 0.60 -8.79 7.31
C VAL A 206 -0.08 -9.20 8.62
N LEU A 207 -1.34 -8.81 8.87
CA LEU A 207 -2.06 -9.14 10.11
C LEU A 207 -2.65 -10.56 10.10
N ARG A 208 -2.96 -11.12 8.93
CA ARG A 208 -3.40 -12.52 8.78
C ARG A 208 -2.25 -13.50 8.57
N HIS A 209 -1.11 -13.02 8.09
CA HIS A 209 0.15 -13.75 8.04
C HIS A 209 1.18 -13.00 8.87
N PRO A 210 1.33 -13.30 10.18
CA PRO A 210 2.20 -12.55 11.11
C PRO A 210 3.71 -12.61 10.80
N THR A 211 4.09 -12.94 9.56
CA THR A 211 5.45 -13.13 9.07
C THR A 211 5.96 -11.94 8.25
N LYS A 212 5.80 -10.70 8.73
CA LYS A 212 6.67 -9.58 8.32
C LYS A 212 7.02 -8.63 9.48
N LYS A 213 7.24 -9.16 10.68
CA LYS A 213 8.15 -8.46 11.61
C LYS A 213 9.56 -8.52 11.02
N ARG A 214 10.22 -7.37 10.79
CA ARG A 214 11.65 -7.32 10.38
C ARG A 214 12.51 -8.17 11.31
N SER A 215 12.18 -8.13 12.60
CA SER A 215 12.51 -9.13 13.59
C SER A 215 11.59 -8.98 14.81
N PHE A 216 11.55 -9.96 15.71
CA PHE A 216 10.87 -9.81 17.00
C PHE A 216 11.62 -10.50 18.14
N MET A 217 11.49 -9.96 19.35
CA MET A 217 12.14 -10.50 20.54
C MET A 217 11.25 -11.55 21.22
N PHE A 218 11.84 -12.68 21.57
CA PHE A 218 11.23 -13.71 22.40
C PHE A 218 12.28 -14.34 23.33
N ASN A 219 12.13 -14.23 24.65
CA ASN A 219 13.08 -14.76 25.65
C ASN A 219 14.56 -14.41 25.38
N GLU A 220 14.80 -13.16 24.96
CA GLU A 220 16.12 -12.61 24.58
C GLU A 220 16.69 -13.20 23.29
N ILE A 221 15.86 -13.83 22.46
CA ILE A 221 16.19 -14.25 21.10
C ILE A 221 15.52 -13.27 20.14
N GLU A 222 16.30 -12.67 19.26
CA GLU A 222 15.78 -11.85 18.15
C GLU A 222 15.50 -12.77 16.95
N ILE A 223 14.26 -12.84 16.49
CA ILE A 223 13.78 -13.78 15.48
C ILE A 223 13.52 -13.03 14.18
N TYR A 224 14.03 -13.50 13.04
CA TYR A 224 13.90 -12.89 11.71
C TYR A 224 13.07 -13.78 10.76
N PRO A 225 11.73 -13.59 10.71
CA PRO A 225 10.82 -14.40 9.91
C PRO A 225 11.16 -14.55 8.43
N ASN A 226 11.64 -13.46 7.83
CA ASN A 226 11.87 -13.41 6.38
C ASN A 226 13.11 -14.20 5.94
N SER A 227 14.09 -14.41 6.82
CA SER A 227 15.34 -15.12 6.52
C SER A 227 15.44 -16.49 7.21
N ARG A 228 14.44 -16.88 8.00
CA ARG A 228 14.49 -18.03 8.90
C ARG A 228 15.72 -18.00 9.81
N GLU A 229 16.11 -16.81 10.26
CA GLU A 229 17.26 -16.63 11.14
C GLU A 229 16.81 -16.29 12.56
N ILE A 230 17.63 -16.66 13.53
CA ILE A 230 17.52 -16.22 14.92
C ILE A 230 18.85 -15.61 15.33
N LYS A 231 18.83 -14.64 16.24
CA LYS A 231 20.03 -14.05 16.83
C LYS A 231 19.95 -14.14 18.34
N ILE A 232 20.97 -14.76 18.91
CA ILE A 232 21.14 -14.89 20.36
C ILE A 232 22.40 -14.10 20.76
N SER A 233 23.55 -14.55 20.25
CA SER A 233 24.82 -13.81 20.29
C SER A 233 25.27 -13.48 18.87
N GLU A 234 25.12 -14.45 17.97
CA GLU A 234 25.31 -14.33 16.53
C GLU A 234 24.03 -14.74 15.78
N LYS A 235 23.96 -14.38 14.50
CA LYS A 235 22.86 -14.82 13.63
C LYS A 235 23.06 -16.29 13.24
N VAL A 236 22.01 -17.08 13.39
CA VAL A 236 21.98 -18.51 13.07
C VAL A 236 20.78 -18.80 12.17
N HIS A 237 21.03 -19.43 11.02
CA HIS A 237 19.99 -19.84 10.09
C HIS A 237 19.34 -21.17 10.50
N LEU A 238 18.01 -21.23 10.46
CA LEU A 238 17.20 -22.42 10.66
C LEU A 238 16.75 -22.99 9.31
N SER A 239 16.86 -24.30 9.12
CA SER A 239 16.26 -24.97 7.98
C SER A 239 14.73 -24.82 8.01
N LYS A 240 14.06 -25.02 6.88
CA LYS A 240 12.59 -24.91 6.79
C LYS A 240 11.88 -25.67 7.91
N SER A 241 12.17 -26.96 8.11
CA SER A 241 11.50 -27.76 9.14
C SER A 241 11.84 -27.32 10.57
N GLU A 242 13.08 -26.90 10.85
CA GLU A 242 13.45 -26.36 12.16
C GLU A 242 12.73 -25.05 12.45
N TRP A 243 12.58 -24.21 11.42
CA TRP A 243 11.87 -22.94 11.49
C TRP A 243 10.38 -23.13 11.82
N GLU A 244 9.69 -23.97 11.05
CA GLU A 244 8.26 -24.21 11.27
C GLU A 244 8.00 -24.78 12.67
N ILE A 245 8.81 -25.76 13.11
CA ILE A 245 8.72 -26.31 14.47
C ILE A 245 8.96 -25.22 15.53
N PHE A 246 9.97 -24.39 15.34
CA PHE A 246 10.33 -23.37 16.32
C PHE A 246 9.25 -22.30 16.46
N ILE A 247 8.70 -21.81 15.36
CA ILE A 247 7.62 -20.80 15.38
C ILE A 247 6.34 -21.37 15.99
N HIS A 248 5.94 -22.58 15.58
CA HIS A 248 4.73 -23.24 16.10
C HIS A 248 4.80 -23.46 17.61
N LEU A 249 5.99 -23.76 18.15
CA LEU A 249 6.22 -23.89 19.59
C LEU A 249 6.24 -22.54 20.32
N ILE A 250 6.72 -21.46 19.69
CA ILE A 250 6.71 -20.11 20.27
C ILE A 250 5.30 -19.56 20.36
N GLU A 251 4.51 -19.73 19.30
CA GLU A 251 3.12 -19.25 19.24
C GLU A 251 2.22 -19.93 20.28
N ARG A 252 2.55 -21.16 20.67
CA ARG A 252 1.85 -21.93 21.71
C ARG A 252 2.53 -21.86 23.07
N SER A 253 3.63 -21.11 23.22
CA SER A 253 4.30 -20.97 24.51
C SER A 253 3.38 -20.29 25.54
N PRO A 254 3.28 -20.77 26.80
CA PRO A 254 4.12 -21.80 27.43
C PRO A 254 3.57 -23.24 27.38
N ASP A 255 2.51 -23.47 26.60
CA ASP A 255 1.80 -24.74 26.55
C ASP A 255 2.59 -25.82 25.81
N GLY A 256 2.26 -27.07 26.13
CA GLY A 256 2.82 -28.25 25.47
C GLY A 256 2.22 -28.48 24.10
N VAL A 257 3.07 -28.84 23.14
CA VAL A 257 2.67 -29.22 21.79
C VAL A 257 3.02 -30.69 21.55
N SER A 258 2.05 -31.48 21.08
CA SER A 258 2.27 -32.91 20.79
C SER A 258 3.11 -33.11 19.53
N ARG A 259 3.77 -34.26 19.40
CA ARG A 259 4.51 -34.61 18.16
C ARG A 259 3.61 -34.68 16.93
N GLU A 260 2.38 -35.15 17.12
CA GLU A 260 1.37 -35.23 16.08
C GLU A 260 0.94 -33.83 15.61
N ASP A 261 0.74 -32.89 16.54
CA ASP A 261 0.41 -31.50 16.20
C ASP A 261 1.56 -30.82 15.43
N LEU A 262 2.81 -31.03 15.84
CA LEU A 262 3.97 -30.51 15.10
C LEU A 262 4.09 -31.10 13.70
N MET A 263 3.81 -32.39 13.54
CA MET A 263 3.88 -33.05 12.24
C MET A 263 2.78 -32.55 11.29
N LYS A 264 1.54 -32.46 11.79
CA LYS A 264 0.38 -32.07 11.00
C LYS A 264 0.33 -30.58 10.74
N ASN A 265 0.40 -29.77 11.80
CA ASN A 265 0.08 -28.35 11.75
C ASN A 265 1.31 -27.45 11.61
N ALA A 266 2.52 -27.91 11.97
CA ALA A 266 3.74 -27.15 11.68
C ALA A 266 4.39 -27.58 10.36
N LEU A 267 4.51 -28.88 10.08
CA LEU A 267 5.21 -29.37 8.89
C LEU A 267 4.32 -29.70 7.69
N GLY A 268 2.99 -29.74 7.87
CA GLY A 268 2.05 -30.00 6.79
C GLY A 268 2.12 -31.43 6.22
N TYR A 269 2.61 -32.41 6.99
CA TYR A 269 2.60 -33.81 6.57
C TYR A 269 1.26 -34.45 6.92
N ASP A 270 0.66 -35.15 5.95
CA ASP A 270 -0.38 -36.15 6.25
C ASP A 270 0.23 -37.31 7.04
N SER A 271 -0.57 -37.91 7.92
CA SER A 271 -0.20 -38.75 9.07
C SER A 271 0.56 -40.06 8.80
N SER A 272 1.21 -40.21 7.65
CA SER A 272 1.97 -41.39 7.22
C SER A 272 3.49 -41.32 7.48
N VAL A 273 4.01 -40.19 7.98
CA VAL A 273 5.45 -40.01 8.29
C VAL A 273 5.72 -40.37 9.76
N GLU A 274 6.82 -41.06 10.07
CA GLU A 274 7.19 -41.39 11.45
C GLU A 274 7.53 -40.13 12.27
N THR A 275 6.89 -39.99 13.45
CA THR A 275 7.09 -38.88 14.40
C THR A 275 8.54 -38.76 14.89
N ARG A 276 9.37 -39.80 14.73
CA ARG A 276 10.81 -39.82 15.02
C ARG A 276 11.61 -38.75 14.26
N THR A 277 11.05 -38.25 13.16
CA THR A 277 11.61 -37.14 12.36
C THR A 277 11.58 -35.82 13.15
N ILE A 278 10.52 -35.58 13.95
CA ILE A 278 10.39 -34.38 14.80
C ILE A 278 11.51 -34.33 15.83
N ASP A 279 11.82 -35.47 16.46
CA ASP A 279 12.87 -35.54 17.48
C ASP A 279 14.24 -35.13 16.92
N GLN A 280 14.57 -35.53 15.69
CA GLN A 280 15.83 -35.13 15.03
C GLN A 280 15.89 -33.62 14.77
N HIS A 281 14.78 -33.01 14.31
CA HIS A 281 14.73 -31.56 14.12
C HIS A 281 14.86 -30.81 15.44
N VAL A 282 14.23 -31.27 16.51
CA VAL A 282 14.37 -30.67 17.84
C VAL A 282 15.79 -30.78 18.38
N VAL A 283 16.48 -31.90 18.15
CA VAL A 283 17.90 -32.05 18.53
C VAL A 283 18.77 -31.01 17.79
N ARG A 284 18.57 -30.83 16.49
CA ARG A 284 19.33 -29.84 15.71
C ARG A 284 18.97 -28.40 16.14
N LEU A 285 17.70 -28.12 16.39
CA LEU A 285 17.23 -26.83 16.87
C LEU A 285 17.86 -26.46 18.23
N ARG A 286 17.91 -27.40 19.18
CA ARG A 286 18.63 -27.21 20.46
C ARG A 286 20.10 -26.89 20.27
N LYS A 287 20.78 -27.54 19.32
CA LYS A 287 22.18 -27.26 19.00
C LYS A 287 22.35 -25.81 18.50
N LYS A 288 21.45 -25.36 17.62
CA LYS A 288 21.43 -23.99 17.07
C LYS A 288 21.05 -22.92 18.09
N LEU A 289 20.24 -23.27 19.09
CA LEU A 289 19.91 -22.38 20.22
C LEU A 289 21.06 -22.17 21.22
N GLY A 290 22.14 -22.96 21.14
CA GLY A 290 23.33 -22.79 21.99
C GLY A 290 23.00 -22.77 23.49
N HIS A 291 23.37 -21.69 24.19
CA HIS A 291 23.12 -21.54 25.62
C HIS A 291 21.62 -21.39 25.97
N LYS A 292 20.77 -21.03 25.01
CA LYS A 292 19.31 -20.94 25.17
C LYS A 292 18.57 -22.26 24.91
N LYS A 293 19.28 -23.37 24.69
CA LYS A 293 18.67 -24.70 24.47
C LYS A 293 17.73 -25.16 25.59
N THR A 294 17.90 -24.65 26.81
CA THR A 294 17.08 -24.94 27.99
C THR A 294 15.66 -24.39 27.91
N LEU A 295 15.41 -23.42 27.02
CA LEU A 295 14.07 -22.91 26.73
C LEU A 295 13.19 -24.00 26.09
N LEU A 296 13.79 -24.87 25.27
CA LEU A 296 13.06 -25.93 24.56
C LEU A 296 13.06 -27.23 25.38
N LYS A 297 12.00 -27.45 26.15
CA LYS A 297 11.84 -28.61 27.05
C LYS A 297 11.07 -29.76 26.39
N SER A 298 11.47 -30.99 26.68
CA SER A 298 10.71 -32.19 26.30
C SER A 298 9.62 -32.47 27.33
N ILE A 299 8.45 -32.88 26.88
CA ILE A 299 7.34 -33.40 27.71
C ILE A 299 7.27 -34.90 27.47
N ALA A 300 7.59 -35.69 28.49
CA ALA A 300 7.65 -37.15 28.40
C ALA A 300 6.34 -37.72 27.86
N GLY A 301 6.42 -38.60 26.87
CA GLY A 301 5.25 -39.24 26.24
C GLY A 301 4.37 -38.33 25.37
N PHE A 302 4.59 -37.01 25.32
CA PHE A 302 3.69 -36.08 24.65
C PHE A 302 4.35 -35.30 23.51
N GLY A 303 5.39 -34.52 23.80
CA GLY A 303 6.01 -33.66 22.79
C GLY A 303 6.95 -32.62 23.39
N TYR A 304 6.77 -31.35 23.04
CA TYR A 304 7.71 -30.28 23.34
C TYR A 304 7.02 -29.00 23.78
N LYS A 305 7.74 -28.17 24.53
CA LYS A 305 7.31 -26.79 24.84
C LYS A 305 8.49 -25.84 24.88
N VAL A 306 8.19 -24.58 24.65
CA VAL A 306 9.11 -23.48 24.91
C VAL A 306 8.67 -22.80 26.21
N VAL A 307 9.61 -22.58 27.12
CA VAL A 307 9.35 -21.93 28.42
C VAL A 307 10.00 -20.56 28.50
N ASN A 308 9.41 -19.66 29.28
CA ASN A 308 9.98 -18.33 29.53
C ASN A 308 11.16 -18.40 30.50
N SER A 309 12.18 -17.57 30.28
CA SER A 309 13.42 -17.51 31.11
C SER A 309 13.20 -17.11 32.57
N LYS A 310 11.96 -16.85 33.01
CA LYS A 310 11.62 -16.34 34.34
C LYS A 310 10.96 -17.37 35.28
N ASN A 311 10.86 -18.64 34.91
CA ASN A 311 10.40 -19.72 35.79
C ASN A 311 11.37 -20.91 35.82
#